data_AF-A0A658YZJ0-F1
#
_entry.id   AF-A0A658YZJ0-F1
#
_cell.length_a   1.000
_cell.length_b   1.000
_cell.length_c   1.000
_cell.angle_alpha   90.00
_cell.angle_beta   90.00
_cell.angle_gamma   90.00
#
_symmetry.space_group_name_H-M   'P 1'
#
loop_
_entity.id
_entity.type
_entity.pdbx_description
1 polymer ?
#
loop_
_entity_poly.entity_id
_entity_poly.type
_entity_poly.pdbx_seq_one_letter_code
_entity_poly.pdbx_strand_id
1 'polypeptide(L)' 'MPHTIKKMSLIGLILMIFTSVFGFANSPSAYYLMGYSAIPFYIFSALLFFIPFALMVMTPTY' A
#
# COMPACT_ATOMS: atom_id res chain seq x y z
N MET A 1 9.80 -32.65 -3.13
CA MET A 1 10.13 -31.51 -2.25
C MET A 1 8.81 -30.96 -1.73
N PRO A 2 8.54 -30.92 -0.41
CA PRO A 2 7.29 -30.35 0.07
C PRO A 2 7.31 -28.84 -0.18
N HIS A 3 6.32 -28.32 -0.93
CA HIS A 3 6.13 -26.89 -1.10
C HIS A 3 5.54 -26.33 0.20
N THR A 4 6.40 -25.79 1.07
CA THR A 4 5.96 -25.01 2.22
C THR A 4 5.40 -23.69 1.71
N ILE A 5 4.08 -23.57 1.61
CA ILE A 5 3.42 -22.31 1.27
C ILE A 5 3.71 -21.33 2.42
N LYS A 6 4.68 -20.44 2.20
CA LYS A 6 5.09 -19.43 3.16
C LYS A 6 3.98 -18.38 3.25
N LYS A 7 3.16 -18.45 4.29
CA LYS A 7 2.14 -17.42 4.56
C LYS A 7 2.84 -16.08 4.78
N MET A 8 2.49 -15.08 3.98
CA MET A 8 3.04 -13.73 4.12
C MET A 8 2.44 -13.06 5.36
N SER A 9 3.26 -12.36 6.12
CA SER A 9 2.79 -11.55 7.25
C SER A 9 1.86 -10.45 6.74
N LEU A 10 0.80 -10.17 7.49
CA LEU A 10 -0.16 -9.10 7.20
C LEU A 10 0.54 -7.75 7.01
N ILE A 11 1.53 -7.47 7.86
CA ILE A 11 2.38 -6.27 7.76
C ILE A 11 3.18 -6.25 6.45
N GLY A 12 3.69 -7.41 6.02
CA GLY A 12 4.40 -7.56 4.74
C GLY A 12 3.50 -7.32 3.53
N LEU A 13 2.25 -7.80 3.59
CA LEU A 13 1.24 -7.54 2.56
C LEU A 13 0.96 -6.04 2.42
N ILE A 14 0.78 -5.35 3.55
CA ILE A 14 0.50 -3.91 3.59
C ILE A 14 1.68 -3.11 3.04
N LEU A 15 2.90 -3.41 3.48
CA LEU A 15 4.11 -2.74 2.98
C LEU A 15 4.31 -2.96 1.47
N MET A 16 3.97 -4.14 0.94
CA MET A 16 3.99 -4.37 -0.51
C MET A 16 2.97 -3.50 -1.27
N ILE A 17 1.76 -3.33 -0.74
CA ILE A 17 0.75 -2.46 -1.36
C ILE A 17 1.20 -1.00 -1.30
N PHE A 18 1.72 -0.54 -0.15
CA PHE A 18 2.22 0.83 -0.02
C PHE A 18 3.41 1.11 -0.95
N THR A 19 4.37 0.20 -1.01
CA THR A 19 5.56 0.38 -1.86
C THR A 19 5.27 0.21 -3.35
N SER A 20 4.24 -0.54 -3.74
CA SER A 20 3.81 -0.62 -5.15
C SER A 20 2.97 0.58 -5.58
N VAL A 21 2.07 1.08 -4.74
CA VAL A 21 1.17 2.21 -5.07
C VAL A 21 1.84 3.57 -4.87
N PHE A 22 2.60 3.76 -3.79
CA PHE A 22 3.24 5.02 -3.41
C PHE A 22 4.78 5.00 -3.55
N GLY A 23 5.33 3.93 -4.14
CA GLY A 23 6.76 3.82 -4.38
C GLY A 23 7.28 4.88 -5.36
N PHE A 24 8.56 5.22 -5.23
CA PHE A 24 9.26 6.23 -6.06
C PHE A 24 9.14 6.02 -7.57
N ALA A 25 8.94 4.79 -8.05
CA ALA A 25 8.72 4.52 -9.47
C ALA A 25 7.26 4.77 -9.91
N ASN A 26 6.30 4.54 -9.00
CA ASN A 26 4.88 4.64 -9.31
C ASN A 26 4.37 6.09 -9.25
N SER A 27 4.83 6.88 -8.27
CA SER A 27 4.39 8.27 -8.11
C SER A 27 4.70 9.18 -9.31
N PRO A 28 5.92 9.17 -9.90
CA PRO A 28 6.22 9.93 -11.11
C PRO A 28 5.54 9.36 -12.36
N SER A 29 5.42 8.03 -12.47
CA SER A 29 4.74 7.40 -13.61
C SER A 29 3.25 7.75 -13.65
N ALA A 30 2.59 7.71 -12.50
CA ALA A 30 1.19 8.12 -12.37
C ALA A 30 1.02 9.61 -12.72
N TYR A 31 1.93 10.47 -12.29
CA TYR A 31 1.92 11.89 -12.68
C TYR A 31 2.22 12.09 -14.18
N TYR A 32 3.10 11.28 -14.77
CA TYR A 32 3.38 11.32 -16.21
C TYR A 32 2.16 10.91 -17.05
N LEU A 33 1.42 9.90 -16.60
CA LEU A 33 0.24 9.35 -17.31
C LEU A 33 -1.03 10.17 -17.11
N MET A 34 -1.27 10.68 -15.89
CA MET A 34 -2.51 11.36 -15.51
C MET A 34 -2.32 12.87 -15.29
N GLY A 35 -1.09 13.37 -15.27
CA GLY A 35 -0.78 14.77 -14.95
C GLY A 35 -1.19 15.15 -13.52
N TYR A 36 -1.64 16.39 -13.36
CA TYR A 36 -2.14 16.92 -12.08
C TYR A 36 -3.33 16.15 -11.51
N SER A 37 -4.07 15.40 -12.33
CA SER A 37 -5.20 14.61 -11.85
C SER A 37 -4.77 13.44 -10.95
N ALA A 38 -3.49 13.01 -10.98
CA ALA A 38 -2.97 11.99 -10.08
C ALA A 38 -2.97 12.43 -8.60
N ILE A 39 -2.77 13.73 -8.34
CA ILE A 39 -2.61 14.31 -7.00
C ILE A 39 -3.84 14.05 -6.10
N PRO A 40 -5.09 14.38 -6.51
CA PRO A 40 -6.26 14.09 -5.69
C PRO A 40 -6.45 12.58 -5.46
N PHE A 41 -6.16 11.73 -6.46
CA PHE A 41 -6.26 10.27 -6.27
C PHE A 41 -5.26 9.75 -5.24
N TYR A 42 -4.04 10.30 -5.20
CA TYR A 42 -3.05 9.97 -4.17
C TYR A 42 -3.49 10.42 -2.77
N ILE A 43 -4.13 11.59 -2.65
CA ILE A 43 -4.68 12.09 -1.38
C ILE A 43 -5.85 11.21 -0.92
N PHE A 44 -6.79 10.88 -1.81
CA PHE A 44 -7.90 9.97 -1.50
C PHE A 44 -7.40 8.59 -1.08
N SER A 45 -6.39 8.06 -1.78
CA SER A 45 -5.77 6.78 -1.44
C SER A 45 -5.07 6.85 -0.08
N ALA A 46 -4.34 7.92 0.22
CA ALA A 46 -3.73 8.09 1.53
C ALA A 46 -4.78 8.08 2.65
N LEU A 47 -5.90 8.80 2.48
CA LEU A 47 -6.97 8.85 3.48
C LEU A 47 -7.69 7.50 3.68
N LEU A 48 -8.09 6.85 2.58
CA LEU A 48 -8.83 5.58 2.64
C LEU A 48 -7.97 4.41 3.10
N PHE A 49 -6.68 4.40 2.80
CA PHE A 49 -5.77 3.32 3.22
C PHE A 49 -5.14 3.56 4.59
N PHE A 50 -5.09 4.81 5.08
CA PHE A 50 -4.55 5.13 6.41
C PHE A 50 -5.47 4.68 7.55
N ILE A 51 -6.80 4.81 7.41
CA ILE A 51 -7.77 4.38 8.44
C ILE A 51 -7.69 2.86 8.71
N PRO A 52 -7.80 1.97 7.70
CA PRO A 52 -7.66 0.54 7.92
C PRO A 52 -6.24 0.16 8.38
N PHE A 53 -5.20 0.87 7.94
CA PHE A 53 -3.84 0.68 8.44
C PHE A 53 -3.75 0.95 9.94
N ALA A 54 -4.27 2.09 10.40
CA ALA A 54 -4.29 2.45 11.81
C ALA A 54 -5.01 1.36 12.62
N LEU A 55 -6.16 0.87 12.15
CA LEU A 55 -6.90 -0.21 12.82
C LEU A 55 -6.15 -1.55 12.83
N MET A 56 -5.49 -1.92 11.74
CA MET A 56 -4.75 -3.19 11.62
C MET A 56 -3.48 -3.20 12.47
N VAL A 57 -2.76 -2.08 12.57
CA VAL A 57 -1.53 -1.96 13.39
C VAL A 57 -1.86 -1.74 14.86
N MET A 58 -2.93 -0.99 15.16
CA MET A 58 -3.37 -0.71 16.52
C MET A 58 -4.10 -1.87 17.18
N THR A 59 -4.55 -2.88 16.42
CA THR A 59 -5.02 -4.14 16.99
C THR A 59 -3.81 -5.03 17.21
N PRO A 60 -3.19 -5.07 18.41
CA PRO A 60 -2.12 -6.01 18.69
C PRO A 60 -2.69 -7.41 18.54
N THR A 61 -2.29 -8.09 17.47
CA THR A 61 -2.36 -9.54 17.40
C THR A 61 -1.43 -10.07 18.48
N TYR A 62 -2.01 -10.73 19.48
CA TYR A 62 -1.31 -11.56 20.47
C TYR A 62 -0.36 -12.56 19.80
#